data_AF-A0AAD8E9E1-F1
#
_entry.id   AF-A0AAD8E9E1-F1
#
_cell.length_a   1.000
_cell.length_b   1.000
_cell.length_c   1.000
_cell.angle_alpha   90.00
_cell.angle_beta   90.00
_cell.angle_gamma   90.00
#
_symmetry.space_group_name_H-M   'P 1'
#
loop_
_entity.id
_entity.type
_entity.pdbx_description
1 polymer ?
#
loop_
_entity_poly.entity_id
_entity_poly.type
_entity_poly.pdbx_seq_one_letter_code
_entity_poly.pdbx_strand_id
1 'polypeptide(L)'
;VERFHPLDIQPSQISFEWTLPSNEQNGVIRKFTITYGLEGSAHTKVQDFMPIEFHGTIRSLIPGKTYVFRIQAETKIGYGPESIWKQTMPILAPPRPQNQVVPTEVCRSSTTIQIRFRKNYFSEQNGAVRMYTIIVAEDDSKNASGLEMPSWRDVQAYSLWPPYQRLGHYNGIKKSEGKLLRYFTIGSQSCEGHHLGYCNGALKSGSTYRVKVRAFTAPDKFTDTQYSFPIQTDTDNTPIVVGITVPLVLLLVILILVLVIRKRRFSSRKTKETRGNDNLSLPDSIIETSRPIRLENFAEHYRIMSADSDFRFSEEFEELKHVGREQPCTAADLPCNRPKNRFTNILPYDHSRFKLQPVDDEEGSDYINANYVPGYTSPREFLVTQGPLHSTRDDFWRMCWESNSRAIVMLTRCIEKGREKCDHYWPYDTMPVYYGDISVQILNDSHYPDWSITEFRMNIEGDTTRVMRHFHFTTWPDFGVPSPPQTLVRFVRAFRERVGPEQRPIVVHCSAGVGRSGTFIALDRILQQIQEMDHVDIFGIVWAMRKERVWMVQTEQQYICIHQCLLAVLEGNENQVPPREIHDNQGFEDDEGIAESGM
;
A
#
# COMPACT_ATOMS: atom_id res chain seq x y z
N VAL A 1 48.82 22.41 29.07
CA VAL A 1 47.60 22.37 29.92
C VAL A 1 47.95 21.54 31.14
N GLU A 2 47.61 21.97 32.36
CA GLU A 2 47.98 21.25 33.59
C GLU A 2 46.88 20.27 34.03
N ARG A 3 45.63 20.74 34.06
CA ARG A 3 44.46 19.92 34.37
C ARG A 3 43.54 19.87 33.16
N PHE A 4 43.10 18.67 32.77
CA PHE A 4 42.10 18.45 31.71
C PHE A 4 41.21 17.29 32.14
N HIS A 5 39.93 17.58 32.41
CA HIS A 5 39.01 16.59 32.97
C HIS A 5 37.55 16.88 32.57
N PRO A 6 36.69 15.86 32.52
CA PRO A 6 35.30 16.03 32.14
C PRO A 6 34.44 16.59 33.29
N LEU A 7 33.52 17.48 32.95
CA LEU A 7 32.49 18.03 33.84
C LEU A 7 31.15 17.29 33.72
N ASP A 8 30.71 17.03 32.48
CA ASP A 8 29.45 16.35 32.19
C ASP A 8 29.66 15.36 31.05
N ILE A 9 29.16 14.14 31.23
CA ILE A 9 29.32 13.02 30.29
C ILE A 9 27.94 12.50 29.93
N GLN A 10 27.53 12.77 28.70
CA GLN A 10 26.29 12.28 28.10
C GLN A 10 26.60 11.26 27.00
N PRO A 11 25.65 10.43 26.55
CA PRO A 11 25.93 9.38 25.56
C PRO A 11 26.62 9.87 24.28
N SER A 12 26.26 11.06 23.79
CA SER A 12 26.76 11.62 22.52
C SER A 12 27.54 12.93 22.66
N GLN A 13 27.80 13.38 23.89
CA GLN A 13 28.58 14.59 24.12
C GLN A 13 29.33 14.55 25.45
N ILE A 14 30.42 15.28 25.53
CA ILE A 14 31.22 15.44 26.73
C ILE A 14 31.66 16.90 26.86
N SER A 15 31.54 17.44 28.06
CA SER A 15 32.02 18.77 28.40
C SER A 15 33.28 18.64 29.24
N PHE A 16 34.33 19.36 28.86
CA PHE A 16 35.61 19.39 29.55
C PHE A 16 35.85 20.75 30.20
N GLU A 17 36.62 20.73 31.29
CA GLU A 17 37.26 21.89 31.90
C GLU A 17 38.77 21.68 31.94
N TRP A 18 39.51 22.75 31.64
CA TRP A 18 40.95 22.75 31.71
C TRP A 18 41.55 24.00 32.36
N THR A 19 42.72 23.84 32.96
CA THR A 19 43.48 24.93 33.58
C THR A 19 44.92 24.96 33.08
N LEU A 20 45.51 26.14 33.13
CA LEU A 20 46.92 26.37 32.84
C LEU A 20 47.73 26.47 34.14
N PRO A 21 49.01 26.05 34.12
CA PRO A 21 49.88 26.17 35.28
C PRO A 21 50.17 27.64 35.60
N SER A 22 50.03 28.02 36.88
CA SER A 22 50.24 29.38 37.39
C SER A 22 51.68 29.88 37.27
N ASN A 23 52.63 28.96 37.11
CA ASN A 23 54.07 29.20 37.26
C ASN A 23 54.82 29.34 35.92
N GLU A 24 54.15 29.12 34.78
CA GLU A 24 54.77 29.13 33.46
C GLU A 24 54.44 30.41 32.68
N GLN A 25 55.46 31.07 32.11
CA GLN A 25 55.26 32.15 31.15
C GLN A 25 54.86 31.56 29.79
N ASN A 26 53.58 31.29 29.62
CA ASN A 26 53.00 30.53 28.49
C ASN A 26 53.00 31.27 27.13
N GLY A 27 53.70 32.41 27.01
CA GLY A 27 53.53 33.33 25.88
C GLY A 27 52.08 33.82 25.73
N VAL A 28 51.77 34.50 24.62
CA VAL A 28 50.37 34.84 24.30
C VAL A 28 49.73 33.63 23.61
N ILE A 29 48.83 32.95 24.33
CA ILE A 29 48.04 31.84 23.81
C ILE A 29 47.07 32.38 22.75
N ARG A 30 47.05 31.71 21.60
CA ARG A 30 46.19 32.08 20.47
C ARG A 30 44.93 31.25 20.41
N LYS A 31 44.99 29.97 20.81
CA LYS A 31 43.85 29.05 20.90
C LYS A 31 44.19 27.80 21.71
N PHE A 32 43.17 27.08 22.11
CA PHE A 32 43.28 25.68 22.55
C PHE A 32 42.72 24.76 21.48
N THR A 33 43.33 23.61 21.31
CA THR A 33 42.91 22.61 20.32
C THR A 33 42.68 21.29 21.04
N ILE A 34 41.47 20.75 20.93
CA ILE A 34 41.15 19.38 21.35
C ILE A 34 41.14 18.49 20.12
N THR A 35 42.09 17.58 20.04
CA THR A 35 42.14 16.50 19.03
C THR A 35 41.59 15.23 19.65
N TYR A 36 40.61 14.60 19.02
CA TYR A 36 39.94 13.41 19.57
C TYR A 36 39.65 12.36 18.52
N GLY A 37 39.67 11.09 18.92
CA GLY A 37 39.39 9.97 18.04
C GLY A 37 39.02 8.73 18.83
N LEU A 38 38.46 7.73 18.12
CA LEU A 38 38.23 6.42 18.71
C LEU A 38 39.55 5.79 19.13
N GLU A 39 39.55 5.10 20.28
CA GLU A 39 40.74 4.38 20.74
C GLU A 39 41.22 3.40 19.66
N GLY A 40 42.50 3.50 19.30
CA GLY A 40 43.13 2.68 18.26
C GLY A 40 42.86 3.11 16.81
N SER A 41 42.04 4.15 16.58
CA SER A 41 41.79 4.69 15.23
C SER A 41 42.87 5.69 14.82
N ALA A 42 43.32 5.62 13.56
CA ALA A 42 44.16 6.65 12.95
C ALA A 42 43.37 7.93 12.61
N HIS A 43 42.04 7.84 12.51
CA HIS A 43 41.17 8.98 12.21
C HIS A 43 40.88 9.77 13.47
N THR A 44 41.28 11.04 13.47
CA THR A 44 41.00 12.00 14.54
C THR A 44 40.25 13.20 13.99
N LYS A 45 39.48 13.84 14.85
CA LYS A 45 38.79 15.12 14.63
C LYS A 45 39.42 16.16 15.53
N VAL A 46 39.28 17.42 15.13
CA VAL A 46 39.87 18.55 15.83
C VAL A 46 38.79 19.59 16.11
N GLN A 47 38.81 20.19 17.30
CA GLN A 47 37.97 21.31 17.66
C GLN A 47 38.81 22.37 18.38
N ASP A 48 38.75 23.59 17.85
CA ASP A 48 39.48 24.74 18.38
C ASP A 48 38.59 25.56 19.32
N PHE A 49 39.21 26.15 20.34
CA PHE A 49 38.61 27.00 21.36
C PHE A 49 39.43 28.28 21.50
N MET A 50 38.76 29.38 21.83
CA MET A 50 39.37 30.68 22.00
C MET A 50 40.33 30.69 23.19
N PRO A 51 41.37 31.54 23.19
CA PRO A 51 42.38 31.55 24.25
C PRO A 51 41.86 32.01 25.62
N ILE A 52 40.63 32.56 25.66
CA ILE A 52 39.91 32.93 26.89
C ILE A 52 38.97 31.82 27.40
N GLU A 53 38.78 30.75 26.63
CA GLU A 53 37.89 29.64 26.99
C GLU A 53 38.66 28.58 27.77
N PHE A 54 38.13 28.21 28.93
CA PHE A 54 38.66 27.15 29.80
C PHE A 54 37.68 25.97 29.96
N HIS A 55 36.59 26.01 29.20
CA HIS A 55 35.61 24.94 29.11
C HIS A 55 35.23 24.70 27.65
N GLY A 56 34.84 23.48 27.31
CA GLY A 56 34.49 23.14 25.94
C GLY A 56 33.67 21.86 25.84
N THR A 57 32.68 21.85 24.94
CA THR A 57 31.84 20.68 24.69
C THR A 57 32.16 20.07 23.34
N ILE A 58 32.45 18.76 23.35
CA ILE A 58 32.57 17.93 22.15
C ILE A 58 31.25 17.18 21.97
N ARG A 59 30.62 17.32 20.81
CA ARG A 59 29.32 16.71 20.46
C ARG A 59 29.46 15.63 19.39
N SER A 60 28.37 14.94 19.10
CA SER A 60 28.28 13.92 18.04
C SER A 60 29.23 12.75 18.25
N LEU A 61 29.49 12.39 19.51
CA LEU A 61 30.21 11.19 19.90
C LEU A 61 29.28 9.97 19.81
N ILE A 62 29.88 8.80 19.67
CA ILE A 62 29.14 7.54 19.54
C ILE A 62 29.01 6.89 20.92
N PRO A 63 27.79 6.67 21.45
CA PRO A 63 27.59 6.01 22.73
C PRO A 63 28.21 4.61 22.77
N GLY A 64 28.78 4.23 23.91
CA GLY A 64 29.41 2.92 24.11
C GLY A 64 30.77 2.74 23.45
N LYS A 65 31.29 3.75 22.75
CA LYS A 65 32.65 3.74 22.20
C LYS A 65 33.62 4.47 23.12
N THR A 66 34.88 4.04 23.07
CA THR A 66 35.97 4.66 23.82
C THR A 66 36.68 5.68 22.95
N TYR A 67 36.80 6.91 23.45
CA TYR A 67 37.49 8.00 22.80
C TYR A 67 38.73 8.42 23.60
N VAL A 68 39.75 8.85 22.87
CA VAL A 68 40.95 9.49 23.41
C VAL A 68 40.91 10.95 22.99
N PHE A 69 40.94 11.85 23.97
CA PHE A 69 40.94 13.31 23.79
C PHE A 69 42.30 13.85 24.19
N ARG A 70 42.89 14.69 23.34
CA ARG A 70 44.17 15.34 23.59
C ARG A 70 43.98 16.85 23.47
N ILE A 71 44.34 17.60 24.49
CA ILE A 71 44.27 19.07 24.47
C ILE A 71 45.67 19.67 24.43
N GLN A 72 45.86 20.67 23.56
CA GLN A 72 47.09 21.45 23.45
C GLN A 72 46.75 22.94 23.38
N ALA A 73 47.62 23.78 23.94
CA ALA A 73 47.57 25.24 23.75
C ALA A 73 48.52 25.64 22.62
N GLU A 74 48.10 26.54 21.74
CA GLU A 74 48.94 27.05 20.65
C GLU A 74 49.37 28.50 20.92
N THR A 75 50.66 28.79 20.73
CA THR A 75 51.23 30.14 20.75
C THR A 75 51.74 30.53 19.36
N LYS A 76 52.33 31.73 19.21
CA LYS A 76 53.01 32.11 17.95
C LYS A 76 54.13 31.11 17.54
N ILE A 77 54.72 30.39 18.50
CA ILE A 77 55.83 29.46 18.26
C ILE A 77 55.31 28.08 17.83
N GLY A 78 54.07 27.72 18.18
CA GLY A 78 53.45 26.43 17.88
C GLY A 78 52.71 25.84 19.09
N TYR A 79 52.44 24.55 19.03
CA TYR A 79 51.73 23.80 20.06
C TYR A 79 52.62 23.48 21.28
N GLY A 80 52.07 23.68 22.47
CA GLY A 80 52.66 23.27 23.75
C GLY A 80 52.41 21.79 24.08
N PRO A 81 52.76 21.37 25.32
CA PRO A 81 52.59 19.99 25.76
C PRO A 81 51.11 19.57 25.78
N GLU A 82 50.86 18.31 25.43
CA GLU A 82 49.52 17.73 25.39
C GLU A 82 49.09 17.13 26.73
N SER A 83 47.80 17.24 27.05
CA SER A 83 47.16 16.49 28.12
C SER A 83 46.13 15.54 27.52
N ILE A 84 46.09 14.29 28.01
CA ILE A 84 45.27 13.23 27.43
C ILE A 84 44.18 12.79 28.42
N TRP A 85 42.94 12.65 27.94
CA TRP A 85 41.85 12.02 28.67
C TRP A 85 41.25 10.88 27.83
N LYS A 86 41.00 9.73 28.46
CA LYS A 86 40.35 8.58 27.83
C LYS A 86 38.99 8.36 28.45
N GLN A 87 37.93 8.32 27.63
CA GLN A 87 36.56 8.15 28.09
C GLN A 87 35.78 7.15 27.25
N THR A 88 35.13 6.19 27.91
CA THR A 88 34.07 5.38 27.31
C THR A 88 32.74 6.12 27.48
N MET A 89 32.06 6.41 26.38
CA MET A 89 30.79 7.13 26.41
C MET A 89 29.69 6.23 26.99
N PRO A 90 28.84 6.72 27.91
CA PRO A 90 27.81 5.92 28.55
C PRO A 90 26.73 5.51 27.56
N ILE A 91 26.06 4.38 27.82
CA ILE A 91 24.85 3.94 27.12
C ILE A 91 23.68 4.12 28.08
N LEU A 92 22.64 4.81 27.63
CA LEU A 92 21.39 4.96 28.38
C LEU A 92 20.25 4.26 27.63
N ALA A 93 19.10 4.11 28.30
CA ALA A 93 17.89 3.61 27.65
C ALA A 93 17.50 4.51 26.46
N PRO A 94 16.83 3.97 25.42
CA PRO A 94 16.30 4.80 24.35
C PRO A 94 15.45 5.95 24.93
N PRO A 95 15.48 7.16 24.35
CA PRO A 95 14.52 8.20 24.72
C PRO A 95 13.08 7.70 24.58
N ARG A 96 12.18 8.16 25.47
CA ARG A 96 10.75 7.81 25.36
C ARG A 96 10.20 8.29 24.02
N PRO A 97 9.57 7.40 23.23
CA PRO A 97 8.94 7.78 21.98
C PRO A 97 7.72 8.68 22.23
N GLN A 98 7.30 9.41 21.19
CA GLN A 98 6.08 10.19 21.25
C GLN A 98 4.85 9.30 21.51
N ASN A 99 3.82 9.83 22.16
CA ASN A 99 2.66 9.04 22.58
C ASN A 99 1.87 8.40 21.42
N GLN A 100 1.97 8.94 20.19
CA GLN A 100 1.32 8.40 19.00
C GLN A 100 2.05 7.20 18.38
N VAL A 101 3.28 6.92 18.83
CA VAL A 101 4.11 5.84 18.31
C VAL A 101 3.73 4.54 19.00
N VAL A 102 2.84 3.77 18.36
CA VAL A 102 2.33 2.48 18.87
C VAL A 102 2.40 1.41 17.79
N PRO A 103 2.51 0.12 18.14
CA PRO A 103 2.40 -0.95 17.14
C PRO A 103 0.97 -0.98 16.56
N THR A 104 0.87 -1.24 15.26
CA THR A 104 -0.42 -1.31 14.56
C THR A 104 -0.76 -2.76 14.25
N GLU A 105 -2.01 -3.15 14.46
CA GLU A 105 -2.52 -4.43 13.98
C GLU A 105 -2.46 -4.51 12.45
N VAL A 106 -2.17 -5.70 11.92
CA VAL A 106 -2.20 -6.02 10.49
C VAL A 106 -3.31 -7.02 10.20
N CYS A 107 -3.33 -8.13 10.94
CA CYS A 107 -4.37 -9.13 10.89
C CYS A 107 -4.43 -9.90 12.21
N ARG A 108 -5.50 -10.65 12.41
CA ARG A 108 -5.77 -11.44 13.60
C ARG A 108 -6.44 -12.76 13.24
N SER A 109 -6.40 -13.70 14.16
CA SER A 109 -7.17 -14.94 14.15
C SER A 109 -7.75 -15.19 15.53
N SER A 110 -8.33 -16.37 15.76
CA SER A 110 -8.80 -16.79 17.09
C SER A 110 -7.68 -17.00 18.11
N THR A 111 -6.42 -17.14 17.67
CA THR A 111 -5.28 -17.44 18.56
C THR A 111 -4.04 -16.61 18.29
N THR A 112 -4.05 -15.78 17.24
CA THR A 112 -2.88 -14.99 16.83
C THR A 112 -3.24 -13.54 16.52
N ILE A 113 -2.28 -12.65 16.73
CA ILE A 113 -2.35 -11.25 16.31
C ILE A 113 -1.05 -10.91 15.60
N GLN A 114 -1.11 -10.48 14.35
CA GLN A 114 0.04 -9.94 13.64
C GLN A 114 0.09 -8.43 13.84
N ILE A 115 1.18 -7.95 14.43
CA ILE A 115 1.45 -6.53 14.61
C ILE A 115 2.57 -6.06 13.68
N ARG A 116 2.53 -4.77 13.36
CA ARG A 116 3.55 -4.03 12.62
C ARG A 116 4.12 -2.93 13.50
N PHE A 117 5.44 -2.81 13.56
CA PHE A 117 6.16 -1.71 14.22
C PHE A 117 7.39 -1.31 13.42
N ARG A 118 7.88 -0.09 13.61
CA ARG A 118 9.00 0.45 12.83
C ARG A 118 10.25 0.61 13.69
N LYS A 119 11.43 0.47 13.07
CA LYS A 119 12.72 0.70 13.74
C LYS A 119 12.85 2.12 14.29
N ASN A 120 12.37 3.11 13.55
CA ASN A 120 12.42 4.53 13.92
C ASN A 120 11.43 4.93 15.04
N TYR A 121 10.70 3.97 15.62
CA TYR A 121 9.92 4.23 16.82
C TYR A 121 10.81 4.69 17.98
N PHE A 122 12.07 4.24 18.02
CA PHE A 122 13.01 4.57 19.08
C PHE A 122 14.21 5.32 18.52
N SER A 123 14.56 6.45 19.14
CA SER A 123 15.77 7.20 18.83
C SER A 123 17.02 6.44 19.29
N GLU A 124 18.07 6.40 18.46
CA GLU A 124 19.38 5.83 18.81
C GLU A 124 20.31 6.85 19.50
N GLN A 125 19.79 8.00 19.95
CA GLN A 125 20.57 9.09 20.59
C GLN A 125 21.37 8.64 21.82
N ASN A 126 20.82 7.70 22.59
CA ASN A 126 21.42 7.18 23.82
C ASN A 126 22.24 5.89 23.61
N GLY A 127 22.33 5.44 22.36
CA GLY A 127 23.01 4.22 21.94
C GLY A 127 22.22 3.50 20.86
N ALA A 128 22.90 2.65 20.10
CA ALA A 128 22.26 1.83 19.08
C ALA A 128 21.25 0.87 19.73
N VAL A 129 20.04 0.82 19.19
CA VAL A 129 19.03 -0.14 19.63
C VAL A 129 19.41 -1.51 19.09
N ARG A 130 19.57 -2.49 19.99
CA ARG A 130 20.10 -3.82 19.65
C ARG A 130 19.01 -4.87 19.54
N MET A 131 17.99 -4.78 20.39
CA MET A 131 16.97 -5.81 20.56
C MET A 131 15.61 -5.18 20.80
N TYR A 132 14.58 -5.88 20.33
CA TYR A 132 13.19 -5.57 20.61
C TYR A 132 12.49 -6.78 21.24
N THR A 133 11.54 -6.51 22.11
CA THR A 133 10.58 -7.51 22.59
C THR A 133 9.17 -6.93 22.60
N ILE A 134 8.19 -7.82 22.63
CA ILE A 134 6.76 -7.49 22.56
C ILE A 134 6.13 -7.80 23.91
N ILE A 135 5.41 -6.81 24.44
CA ILE A 135 4.63 -6.93 25.67
C ILE A 135 3.16 -6.92 25.29
N VAL A 136 2.43 -7.91 25.79
CA VAL A 136 1.01 -8.13 25.51
C VAL A 136 0.27 -8.12 26.83
N ALA A 137 -0.88 -7.45 26.88
CA ALA A 137 -1.73 -7.39 28.07
C ALA A 137 -3.20 -7.53 27.68
N GLU A 138 -3.94 -8.38 28.40
CA GLU A 138 -5.41 -8.35 28.41
C GLU A 138 -5.90 -7.33 29.45
N ASP A 139 -5.17 -7.21 30.57
CA ASP A 139 -5.32 -6.19 31.59
C ASP A 139 -4.15 -5.20 31.58
N ASP A 140 -4.31 -4.05 30.94
CA ASP A 140 -3.27 -3.01 30.86
C ASP A 140 -3.19 -2.12 32.11
N SER A 141 -4.05 -2.33 33.12
CA SER A 141 -4.01 -1.61 34.39
C SER A 141 -2.85 -2.04 35.29
N LYS A 142 -2.27 -3.23 35.05
CA LYS A 142 -1.16 -3.77 35.84
C LYS A 142 0.18 -3.21 35.38
N ASN A 143 1.14 -3.18 36.32
CA ASN A 143 2.46 -2.62 36.04
C ASN A 143 3.23 -3.46 35.00
N ALA A 144 3.73 -2.79 33.96
CA ALA A 144 4.52 -3.39 32.89
C ALA A 144 5.94 -2.79 32.80
N SER A 145 6.47 -2.24 33.90
CA SER A 145 7.76 -1.52 33.95
C SER A 145 8.92 -2.37 34.47
N GLY A 146 8.67 -3.63 34.85
CA GLY A 146 9.71 -4.54 35.33
C GLY A 146 10.70 -4.91 34.24
N LEU A 147 11.98 -5.06 34.60
CA LEU A 147 13.01 -5.60 33.69
C LEU A 147 12.68 -7.05 33.33
N GLU A 148 12.35 -7.87 34.34
CA GLU A 148 11.77 -9.19 34.15
C GLU A 148 10.25 -9.09 34.16
N MET A 149 9.61 -9.78 33.22
CA MET A 149 8.18 -9.77 33.01
C MET A 149 7.65 -11.21 33.05
N PRO A 150 6.39 -11.43 33.44
CA PRO A 150 5.77 -12.76 33.32
C PRO A 150 5.93 -13.32 31.91
N SER A 151 6.09 -14.64 31.81
CA SER A 151 6.10 -15.37 30.55
C SER A 151 4.67 -15.75 30.14
N TRP A 152 4.50 -16.24 28.90
CA TRP A 152 3.21 -16.77 28.44
C TRP A 152 2.69 -17.90 29.34
N ARG A 153 3.57 -18.72 29.93
CA ARG A 153 3.16 -19.81 30.84
C ARG A 153 2.63 -19.28 32.17
N ASP A 154 3.30 -18.27 32.71
CA ASP A 154 2.92 -17.68 34.00
C ASP A 154 1.52 -17.06 33.92
N VAL A 155 1.18 -16.44 32.79
CA VAL A 155 -0.15 -15.84 32.62
C VAL A 155 -1.28 -16.84 32.42
N GLN A 156 -0.99 -18.12 32.09
CA GLN A 156 -2.04 -19.14 31.95
C GLN A 156 -2.80 -19.41 33.25
N ALA A 157 -2.19 -19.12 34.41
CA ALA A 157 -2.84 -19.24 35.72
C ALA A 157 -3.90 -18.15 35.99
N TYR A 158 -4.00 -17.13 35.14
CA TYR A 158 -4.87 -15.98 35.34
C TYR A 158 -6.07 -16.00 34.38
N SER A 159 -7.25 -15.67 34.91
CA SER A 159 -8.47 -15.49 34.12
C SER A 159 -8.38 -14.30 33.17
N LEU A 160 -7.73 -13.22 33.60
CA LEU A 160 -7.41 -12.03 32.80
C LEU A 160 -5.88 -11.87 32.79
N TRP A 161 -5.26 -11.91 31.61
CA TRP A 161 -3.80 -11.97 31.52
C TRP A 161 -3.16 -10.60 31.81
N PRO A 162 -2.33 -10.49 32.88
CA PRO A 162 -1.56 -9.27 33.12
C PRO A 162 -0.51 -9.08 32.01
N PRO A 163 0.14 -7.90 31.91
CA PRO A 163 1.17 -7.65 30.93
C PRO A 163 2.30 -8.68 31.06
N TYR A 164 2.61 -9.32 29.94
CA TYR A 164 3.61 -10.37 29.87
C TYR A 164 4.44 -10.25 28.60
N GLN A 165 5.64 -10.79 28.65
CA GLN A 165 6.61 -10.68 27.57
C GLN A 165 6.62 -11.96 26.73
N ARG A 166 6.69 -11.78 25.41
CA ARG A 166 6.62 -12.90 24.46
C ARG A 166 7.97 -13.54 24.18
N LEU A 167 9.02 -12.74 24.15
CA LEU A 167 10.39 -13.16 23.84
C LEU A 167 11.34 -12.73 24.96
N GLY A 168 12.21 -13.64 25.39
CA GLY A 168 13.26 -13.33 26.36
C GLY A 168 14.32 -12.40 25.79
N HIS A 169 15.13 -11.80 26.68
CA HIS A 169 16.12 -10.77 26.31
C HIS A 169 17.15 -11.31 25.31
N TYR A 170 17.55 -12.57 25.47
CA TYR A 170 18.54 -13.26 24.61
C TYR A 170 17.97 -13.73 23.25
N ASN A 171 16.65 -13.91 23.15
CA ASN A 171 15.94 -14.35 21.94
C ASN A 171 15.11 -13.21 21.31
N GLY A 172 15.40 -11.96 21.70
CA GLY A 172 14.74 -10.78 21.15
C GLY A 172 14.96 -10.65 19.64
N ILE A 173 14.10 -9.89 18.98
CA ILE A 173 14.18 -9.69 17.54
C ILE A 173 15.47 -8.89 17.26
N LYS A 174 16.54 -9.57 16.85
CA LYS A 174 17.84 -8.95 16.58
C LYS A 174 17.72 -7.87 15.51
N LYS A 175 18.64 -6.91 15.53
CA LYS A 175 18.84 -5.97 14.43
C LYS A 175 19.45 -6.73 13.24
N SER A 176 18.64 -7.41 12.42
CA SER A 176 19.06 -7.80 11.07
C SER A 176 19.06 -6.57 10.15
N GLU A 177 19.98 -6.55 9.20
CA GLU A 177 20.30 -5.40 8.34
C GLU A 177 19.13 -5.02 7.41
N GLY A 178 18.91 -3.71 7.23
CA GLY A 178 18.10 -3.16 6.13
C GLY A 178 16.66 -2.73 6.47
N LYS A 179 15.77 -3.62 6.91
CA LYS A 179 14.32 -3.33 6.89
C LYS A 179 13.85 -2.35 8.00
N LEU A 180 13.28 -1.20 7.58
CA LEU A 180 12.70 -0.16 8.46
C LEU A 180 11.42 -0.65 9.16
N LEU A 181 10.68 -1.55 8.51
CA LEU A 181 9.38 -2.07 8.91
C LEU A 181 9.52 -3.50 9.46
N ARG A 182 8.86 -3.82 10.58
CA ARG A 182 8.90 -5.14 11.22
C ARG A 182 7.49 -5.68 11.47
N TYR A 183 7.27 -6.94 11.11
CA TYR A 183 6.07 -7.70 11.42
C TYR A 183 6.38 -8.72 12.52
N PHE A 184 5.46 -8.89 13.45
CA PHE A 184 5.56 -9.92 14.48
C PHE A 184 4.20 -10.55 14.74
N THR A 185 4.11 -11.86 14.54
CA THR A 185 2.90 -12.64 14.81
C THR A 185 2.94 -13.14 16.24
N ILE A 186 2.13 -12.54 17.10
CA ILE A 186 1.87 -12.99 18.46
C ILE A 186 1.00 -14.24 18.37
N GLY A 187 1.35 -15.27 19.13
CA GLY A 187 0.57 -16.52 19.22
C GLY A 187 1.02 -17.63 18.27
N SER A 188 2.10 -17.44 17.51
CA SER A 188 2.47 -18.35 16.41
C SER A 188 3.21 -19.63 16.81
N GLN A 189 3.70 -19.75 18.05
CA GLN A 189 4.48 -20.92 18.47
C GLN A 189 3.63 -21.91 19.26
N SER A 190 3.82 -23.20 19.01
CA SER A 190 3.35 -24.23 19.93
C SER A 190 4.29 -24.27 21.13
N CYS A 191 3.73 -23.98 22.31
CA CYS A 191 4.47 -23.98 23.57
C CYS A 191 4.26 -25.29 24.36
N GLU A 192 3.70 -26.31 23.73
CA GLU A 192 3.48 -27.63 24.33
C GLU A 192 4.79 -28.44 24.34
N GLY A 193 5.41 -28.56 25.52
CA GLY A 193 6.71 -29.22 25.73
C GLY A 193 7.53 -28.56 26.86
N HIS A 194 8.59 -29.19 27.37
CA HIS A 194 9.45 -28.61 28.43
C HIS A 194 10.43 -27.55 27.85
N HIS A 195 9.93 -26.43 27.36
CA HIS A 195 10.76 -25.26 27.06
C HIS A 195 10.92 -24.41 28.33
N LEU A 196 12.16 -24.33 28.85
CA LEU A 196 12.52 -23.43 29.93
C LEU A 196 12.60 -21.98 29.38
N GLY A 197 11.74 -21.09 29.86
CA GLY A 197 11.78 -19.65 29.57
C GLY A 197 10.59 -19.08 28.77
N TYR A 198 10.82 -17.95 28.09
CA TYR A 198 9.81 -17.21 27.33
C TYR A 198 9.41 -17.97 26.04
N CYS A 199 8.11 -17.99 25.72
CA CYS A 199 7.56 -18.67 24.56
C CYS A 199 6.42 -17.86 23.92
N ASN A 200 6.34 -17.88 22.57
CA ASN A 200 5.32 -17.15 21.82
C ASN A 200 4.03 -17.98 21.61
N GLY A 201 3.39 -18.44 22.71
CA GLY A 201 2.20 -19.33 22.69
C GLY A 201 0.85 -18.67 22.37
N ALA A 202 -0.15 -19.46 21.97
CA ALA A 202 -1.46 -18.98 21.52
C ALA A 202 -2.15 -17.95 22.45
N LEU A 203 -2.89 -17.01 21.86
CA LEU A 203 -3.78 -16.08 22.55
C LEU A 203 -5.15 -16.73 22.79
N LYS A 204 -5.93 -16.18 23.73
CA LYS A 204 -7.33 -16.60 23.95
C LYS A 204 -8.20 -16.09 22.80
N SER A 205 -9.12 -16.92 22.34
CA SER A 205 -10.17 -16.56 21.39
C SER A 205 -11.17 -15.56 22.00
N GLY A 206 -11.63 -14.59 21.20
CA GLY A 206 -12.61 -13.58 21.62
C GLY A 206 -12.12 -12.55 22.67
N SER A 207 -10.88 -12.64 23.14
CA SER A 207 -10.31 -11.71 24.14
C SER A 207 -9.73 -10.45 23.49
N THR A 208 -9.76 -9.35 24.24
CA THR A 208 -9.19 -8.06 23.81
C THR A 208 -7.81 -7.87 24.41
N TYR A 209 -6.82 -7.61 23.56
CA TYR A 209 -5.44 -7.38 23.94
C TYR A 209 -4.98 -5.98 23.56
N ARG A 210 -4.00 -5.46 24.31
CA ARG A 210 -3.20 -4.30 23.95
C ARG A 210 -1.74 -4.69 23.90
N VAL A 211 -1.01 -4.09 22.96
CA VAL A 211 0.37 -4.47 22.68
C VAL A 211 1.26 -3.25 22.70
N LYS A 212 2.46 -3.37 23.29
CA LYS A 212 3.51 -2.36 23.20
C LYS A 212 4.85 -3.00 22.86
N VAL A 213 5.73 -2.21 22.25
CA VAL A 213 7.08 -2.63 21.90
C VAL A 213 8.04 -2.11 22.94
N ARG A 214 8.98 -2.95 23.37
CA ARG A 214 10.09 -2.58 24.24
C ARG A 214 11.40 -2.70 23.47
N ALA A 215 12.21 -1.64 23.48
CA ALA A 215 13.51 -1.57 22.81
C ALA A 215 14.65 -1.49 23.82
N PHE A 216 15.76 -2.17 23.53
CA PHE A 216 16.95 -2.24 24.39
C PHE A 216 18.19 -1.67 23.69
N THR A 217 18.90 -0.78 24.38
CA THR A 217 20.27 -0.35 24.00
C THR A 217 21.35 -1.21 24.68
N ALA A 218 21.03 -1.73 25.87
CA ALA A 218 21.82 -2.69 26.65
C ALA A 218 20.86 -3.64 27.42
N PRO A 219 21.34 -4.77 27.99
CA PRO A 219 20.47 -5.78 28.62
C PRO A 219 19.53 -5.25 29.71
N ASP A 220 19.94 -4.20 30.42
CA ASP A 220 19.22 -3.55 31.51
C ASP A 220 18.69 -2.15 31.15
N LYS A 221 18.93 -1.67 29.92
CA LYS A 221 18.57 -0.32 29.46
C LYS A 221 17.50 -0.40 28.38
N PHE A 222 16.26 -0.13 28.75
CA PHE A 222 15.11 -0.26 27.86
C PHE A 222 14.11 0.88 27.98
N THR A 223 13.27 1.00 26.96
CA THR A 223 12.13 1.90 26.94
C THR A 223 11.01 1.32 26.09
N ASP A 224 9.79 1.66 26.43
CA ASP A 224 8.58 1.10 25.83
C ASP A 224 7.85 2.16 25.01
N THR A 225 7.12 1.71 23.99
CA THR A 225 6.04 2.51 23.39
C THR A 225 4.84 2.61 24.35
N GLN A 226 3.89 3.47 24.01
CA GLN A 226 2.54 3.35 24.54
C GLN A 226 1.87 2.06 24.04
N TYR A 227 0.80 1.65 24.72
CA TYR A 227 -0.04 0.55 24.27
C TYR A 227 -0.75 0.92 22.97
N SER A 228 -0.89 -0.08 22.09
CA SER A 228 -1.73 0.00 20.90
C SER A 228 -3.18 0.26 21.25
N PHE A 229 -3.97 0.60 20.22
CA PHE A 229 -5.42 0.47 20.29
C PHE A 229 -5.81 -0.97 20.66
N PRO A 230 -6.97 -1.18 21.32
CA PRO A 230 -7.46 -2.52 21.65
C PRO A 230 -7.62 -3.40 20.41
N ILE A 231 -7.12 -4.63 20.47
CA ILE A 231 -7.19 -5.63 19.39
C ILE A 231 -7.92 -6.86 19.94
N GLN A 232 -9.09 -7.18 19.38
CA GLN A 232 -9.88 -8.33 19.81
C GLN A 232 -9.66 -9.52 18.87
N THR A 233 -9.15 -10.64 19.36
CA THR A 233 -9.01 -11.89 18.58
C THR A 233 -10.36 -12.42 18.14
N ASP A 234 -10.40 -13.12 17.01
CA ASP A 234 -11.64 -13.70 16.48
C ASP A 234 -12.21 -14.76 17.44
N THR A 235 -13.51 -15.03 17.31
CA THR A 235 -14.16 -16.11 18.04
C THR A 235 -13.95 -17.43 17.31
N ASP A 236 -13.49 -18.45 18.03
CA ASP A 236 -13.36 -19.81 17.50
C ASP A 236 -14.74 -20.43 17.27
N ASN A 237 -15.18 -20.40 16.00
CA ASN A 237 -16.44 -20.99 15.57
C ASN A 237 -16.30 -22.46 15.16
N THR A 238 -15.10 -23.04 15.23
CA THR A 238 -14.82 -24.45 14.87
C THR A 238 -15.79 -25.45 15.53
N PRO A 239 -16.10 -25.37 16.85
CA PRO A 239 -17.05 -26.31 17.45
C PRO A 239 -18.49 -26.16 16.91
N ILE A 240 -18.92 -24.95 16.55
CA ILE A 240 -20.25 -24.70 15.96
C ILE A 240 -20.30 -25.24 14.53
N VAL A 241 -19.26 -24.98 13.73
CA VAL A 241 -19.17 -25.44 12.35
C VAL A 241 -19.16 -26.97 12.31
N VAL A 242 -18.30 -27.63 13.10
CA VAL A 242 -18.25 -29.10 13.18
C VAL A 242 -19.58 -29.68 13.67
N GLY A 243 -20.23 -29.02 14.64
CA GLY A 243 -21.54 -29.42 15.17
C GLY A 243 -22.68 -29.38 14.15
N ILE A 244 -22.60 -28.50 13.14
CA ILE A 244 -23.62 -28.36 12.09
C ILE A 244 -23.28 -29.19 10.86
N THR A 245 -22.02 -29.18 10.41
CA THR A 245 -21.62 -29.82 9.15
C THR A 245 -21.63 -31.34 9.22
N VAL A 246 -21.21 -31.94 10.34
CA VAL A 246 -21.15 -33.41 10.49
C VAL A 246 -22.53 -34.06 10.42
N PRO A 247 -23.58 -33.56 11.12
CA PRO A 247 -24.94 -34.08 10.97
C PRO A 247 -25.53 -33.89 9.57
N LEU A 248 -25.25 -32.75 8.93
CA LEU A 248 -25.74 -32.44 7.58
C LEU A 248 -25.17 -33.40 6.53
N VAL A 249 -23.87 -33.69 6.60
CA VAL A 249 -23.21 -34.65 5.71
C VAL A 249 -23.76 -36.07 5.93
N LEU A 250 -23.97 -36.48 7.19
CA LEU A 250 -24.57 -37.77 7.52
C LEU A 250 -26.00 -37.92 6.96
N LEU A 251 -26.84 -36.87 7.08
CA LEU A 251 -28.19 -36.85 6.52
C LEU A 251 -28.17 -36.98 4.98
N LEU A 252 -27.22 -36.31 4.32
CA LEU A 252 -27.07 -36.33 2.87
C LEU A 252 -26.62 -37.71 2.38
N VAL A 253 -25.73 -38.38 3.10
CA VAL A 253 -25.32 -39.77 2.82
C VAL A 253 -26.49 -40.74 2.99
N ILE A 254 -27.31 -40.58 4.04
CA ILE A 254 -28.51 -41.39 4.27
C ILE A 254 -29.53 -41.18 3.14
N LEU A 255 -29.75 -39.93 2.71
CA LEU A 255 -30.64 -39.59 1.60
C LEU A 255 -30.21 -40.26 0.30
N ILE A 256 -28.91 -40.18 -0.04
CA ILE A 256 -28.34 -40.83 -1.23
C ILE A 256 -28.52 -42.35 -1.14
N LEU A 257 -28.29 -42.96 0.03
CA LEU A 257 -28.46 -44.39 0.23
C LEU A 257 -29.93 -44.82 0.01
N VAL A 258 -30.88 -44.05 0.54
CA VAL A 258 -32.33 -44.28 0.36
C VAL A 258 -32.74 -44.15 -1.11
N LEU A 259 -32.21 -43.15 -1.83
CA LEU A 259 -32.46 -42.96 -3.26
C LEU A 259 -31.90 -44.11 -4.11
N VAL A 260 -30.70 -44.60 -3.78
CA VAL A 260 -30.09 -45.77 -4.46
C VAL A 260 -30.89 -47.05 -4.19
N ILE A 261 -31.37 -47.25 -2.96
CA ILE A 261 -32.22 -48.40 -2.61
C ILE A 261 -33.59 -48.31 -3.32
N ARG A 262 -34.19 -47.11 -3.41
CA ARG A 262 -35.43 -46.89 -4.17
C ARG A 262 -35.22 -47.14 -5.67
N LYS A 263 -34.13 -46.67 -6.25
CA LYS A 263 -33.78 -46.88 -7.66
C LYS A 263 -33.53 -48.36 -7.99
N ARG A 264 -32.91 -49.11 -7.06
CA ARG A 264 -32.72 -50.57 -7.18
C ARG A 264 -34.03 -51.37 -7.00
N ARG A 265 -34.98 -50.90 -6.19
CA ARG A 265 -36.29 -51.55 -6.00
C ARG A 265 -37.28 -51.29 -7.13
N PHE A 266 -37.15 -50.18 -7.87
CA PHE A 266 -38.01 -49.86 -9.01
C PHE A 266 -37.50 -50.38 -10.37
N SER A 267 -36.24 -50.83 -10.45
CA SER A 267 -35.65 -51.36 -11.69
C SER A 267 -35.90 -52.86 -11.88
N SER A 268 -37.16 -53.29 -11.85
CA SER A 268 -37.58 -54.60 -12.36
C SER A 268 -39.00 -54.52 -12.93
N ARG A 269 -39.14 -53.92 -14.13
CA ARG A 269 -40.19 -54.20 -15.12
C ARG A 269 -39.97 -53.41 -16.43
N LYS A 270 -39.65 -54.18 -17.49
CA LYS A 270 -39.86 -54.02 -18.94
C LYS A 270 -39.44 -52.74 -19.73
N THR A 271 -38.50 -52.99 -20.65
CA THR A 271 -38.57 -52.95 -22.14
C THR A 271 -38.88 -51.66 -22.93
N LYS A 272 -37.87 -51.28 -23.75
CA LYS A 272 -37.82 -50.56 -25.05
C LYS A 272 -38.99 -49.63 -25.44
N GLU A 273 -38.63 -48.36 -25.69
CA GLU A 273 -39.01 -47.68 -26.92
C GLU A 273 -37.94 -46.66 -27.35
N THR A 274 -37.68 -46.63 -28.65
CA THR A 274 -36.74 -45.74 -29.34
C THR A 274 -37.46 -44.43 -29.63
N ARG A 275 -36.95 -43.30 -29.15
CA ARG A 275 -37.26 -41.97 -29.68
C ARG A 275 -35.97 -41.15 -29.71
N GLY A 276 -35.67 -40.61 -30.89
CA GLY A 276 -34.52 -39.76 -31.15
C GLY A 276 -34.54 -38.55 -30.22
N ASN A 277 -33.39 -38.27 -29.63
CA ASN A 277 -33.17 -37.02 -28.95
C ASN A 277 -32.51 -36.10 -29.98
N ASP A 278 -33.27 -35.13 -30.44
CA ASP A 278 -32.80 -34.05 -31.29
C ASP A 278 -31.73 -33.29 -30.51
N ASN A 279 -30.46 -33.58 -30.82
CA ASN A 279 -29.37 -32.65 -30.56
C ASN A 279 -29.56 -31.48 -31.52
N LEU A 280 -30.43 -30.54 -31.15
CA LEU A 280 -30.45 -29.22 -31.74
C LEU A 280 -29.23 -28.47 -31.18
N SER A 281 -28.06 -28.78 -31.73
CA SER A 281 -26.93 -27.85 -31.70
C SER A 281 -27.40 -26.59 -32.40
N LEU A 282 -27.67 -25.53 -31.63
CA LEU A 282 -27.71 -24.17 -32.16
C LEU A 282 -26.42 -24.00 -32.98
N PRO A 283 -26.49 -23.52 -34.22
CA PRO A 283 -25.29 -23.19 -34.95
C PRO A 283 -24.52 -22.16 -34.13
N ASP A 284 -23.20 -22.34 -34.02
CA ASP A 284 -22.30 -21.34 -33.44
C ASP A 284 -22.71 -19.96 -33.95
N SER A 285 -23.37 -19.18 -33.11
CA SER A 285 -23.72 -17.80 -33.46
C SER A 285 -22.39 -17.10 -33.65
N ILE A 286 -22.12 -16.62 -34.86
CA ILE A 286 -20.94 -15.82 -35.17
C ILE A 286 -20.96 -14.66 -34.18
N ILE A 287 -20.06 -14.68 -33.19
CA ILE A 287 -19.94 -13.59 -32.23
C ILE A 287 -19.44 -12.39 -33.03
N GLU A 288 -20.30 -11.40 -33.23
CA GLU A 288 -19.92 -10.15 -33.85
C GLU A 288 -18.99 -9.42 -32.87
N THR A 289 -17.78 -9.09 -33.33
CA THR A 289 -16.74 -8.49 -32.48
C THR A 289 -16.43 -7.03 -32.83
N SER A 290 -17.11 -6.48 -33.83
CA SER A 290 -16.83 -5.18 -34.42
C SER A 290 -18.08 -4.61 -35.09
N ARG A 291 -18.38 -3.33 -34.86
CA ARG A 291 -19.49 -2.59 -35.46
C ARG A 291 -19.01 -1.20 -35.92
N PRO A 292 -18.27 -1.12 -37.04
CA PRO A 292 -17.73 0.15 -37.52
C PRO A 292 -18.84 1.07 -38.06
N ILE A 293 -18.82 2.33 -37.63
CA ILE A 293 -19.76 3.38 -38.00
C ILE A 293 -18.98 4.49 -38.72
N ARG A 294 -19.39 4.86 -39.93
CA ARG A 294 -18.80 6.00 -40.64
C ARG A 294 -19.11 7.31 -39.93
N LEU A 295 -18.13 8.20 -39.86
CA LEU A 295 -18.27 9.48 -39.15
C LEU A 295 -19.38 10.37 -39.74
N GLU A 296 -19.55 10.36 -41.06
CA GLU A 296 -20.62 11.07 -41.76
C GLU A 296 -22.04 10.64 -41.32
N ASN A 297 -22.19 9.38 -40.89
CA ASN A 297 -23.47 8.80 -40.49
C ASN A 297 -23.62 8.73 -38.96
N PHE A 298 -22.64 9.21 -38.20
CA PHE A 298 -22.59 9.00 -36.76
C PHE A 298 -23.75 9.68 -36.02
N ALA A 299 -24.14 10.89 -36.43
CA ALA A 299 -25.27 11.61 -35.84
C ALA A 299 -26.60 10.87 -36.03
N GLU A 300 -26.83 10.32 -37.22
CA GLU A 300 -28.02 9.52 -37.51
C GLU A 300 -27.98 8.17 -36.78
N HIS A 301 -26.81 7.52 -36.74
CA HIS A 301 -26.61 6.31 -35.95
C HIS A 301 -26.95 6.54 -34.47
N TYR A 302 -26.42 7.60 -33.86
CA TYR A 302 -26.73 7.96 -32.47
C TYR A 302 -28.24 8.14 -32.26
N ARG A 303 -28.90 8.90 -33.15
CA ARG A 303 -30.36 9.14 -33.10
C ARG A 303 -31.18 7.85 -33.14
N ILE A 304 -30.76 6.89 -33.96
CA ILE A 304 -31.40 5.57 -34.06
C ILE A 304 -31.14 4.74 -32.80
N MET A 305 -29.92 4.78 -32.27
CA MET A 305 -29.53 3.98 -31.09
C MET A 305 -30.20 4.48 -29.80
N SER A 306 -30.35 5.80 -29.66
CA SER A 306 -30.99 6.43 -28.49
C SER A 306 -32.53 6.44 -28.55
N ALA A 307 -33.13 5.98 -29.65
CA ALA A 307 -34.57 5.93 -29.78
C ALA A 307 -35.20 4.95 -28.79
N ASP A 308 -36.50 5.14 -28.48
CA ASP A 308 -37.28 4.25 -27.63
C ASP A 308 -36.64 3.99 -26.26
N SER A 309 -36.14 5.06 -25.61
CA SER A 309 -35.43 5.01 -24.33
C SER A 309 -34.15 4.17 -24.40
N ASP A 310 -33.30 4.46 -25.38
CA ASP A 310 -31.98 3.82 -25.57
C ASP A 310 -32.03 2.30 -25.84
N PHE A 311 -33.17 1.77 -26.30
CA PHE A 311 -33.40 0.32 -26.46
C PHE A 311 -32.29 -0.42 -27.22
N ARG A 312 -31.79 0.17 -28.32
CA ARG A 312 -30.73 -0.45 -29.12
C ARG A 312 -29.36 -0.34 -28.47
N PHE A 313 -29.10 0.71 -27.70
CA PHE A 313 -27.90 0.77 -26.88
C PHE A 313 -27.92 -0.32 -25.80
N SER A 314 -29.07 -0.56 -25.17
CA SER A 314 -29.21 -1.63 -24.19
C SER A 314 -28.97 -3.00 -24.81
N GLU A 315 -29.54 -3.28 -25.99
CA GLU A 315 -29.34 -4.55 -26.71
C GLU A 315 -27.86 -4.77 -27.06
N GLU A 316 -27.22 -3.77 -27.69
CA GLU A 316 -25.81 -3.84 -28.07
C GLU A 316 -24.87 -3.98 -26.86
N PHE A 317 -25.13 -3.25 -25.78
CA PHE A 317 -24.26 -3.31 -24.60
C PHE A 317 -24.40 -4.66 -23.86
N GLU A 318 -25.58 -5.28 -23.87
CA GLU A 318 -25.81 -6.59 -23.26
C GLU A 318 -24.99 -7.70 -23.95
N GLU A 319 -24.74 -7.59 -25.26
CA GLU A 319 -23.87 -8.54 -25.99
C GLU A 319 -22.43 -8.58 -25.44
N LEU A 320 -21.95 -7.46 -24.84
CA LEU A 320 -20.61 -7.38 -24.27
C LEU A 320 -20.48 -8.06 -22.90
N LYS A 321 -21.60 -8.42 -22.25
CA LYS A 321 -21.65 -8.87 -20.84
C LYS A 321 -20.79 -10.09 -20.53
N HIS A 322 -20.68 -11.03 -21.48
CA HIS A 322 -19.95 -12.28 -21.30
C HIS A 322 -18.52 -12.25 -21.87
N VAL A 323 -18.14 -11.18 -22.57
CA VAL A 323 -16.84 -11.09 -23.24
C VAL A 323 -15.70 -11.18 -22.22
N GLY A 324 -14.82 -12.17 -22.43
CA GLY A 324 -13.59 -12.34 -21.66
C GLY A 324 -13.75 -13.01 -20.30
N ARG A 325 -14.98 -13.31 -19.86
CA ARG A 325 -15.25 -13.87 -18.52
C ARG A 325 -14.78 -15.31 -18.34
N GLU A 326 -14.51 -16.00 -19.42
CA GLU A 326 -13.92 -17.34 -19.45
C GLU A 326 -12.43 -17.38 -19.04
N GLN A 327 -11.78 -16.23 -18.92
CA GLN A 327 -10.34 -16.14 -18.74
C GLN A 327 -9.93 -16.33 -17.27
N PRO A 328 -8.81 -17.05 -17.01
CA PRO A 328 -8.40 -17.38 -15.65
C PRO A 328 -7.89 -16.15 -14.88
N CYS A 329 -8.15 -16.14 -13.56
CA CYS A 329 -7.71 -15.14 -12.59
C CYS A 329 -6.96 -15.79 -11.41
N THR A 330 -6.24 -16.88 -11.67
CA THR A 330 -5.66 -17.76 -10.64
C THR A 330 -4.69 -17.04 -9.71
N ALA A 331 -3.90 -16.08 -10.21
CA ALA A 331 -2.98 -15.31 -9.36
C ALA A 331 -3.73 -14.39 -8.39
N ALA A 332 -4.88 -13.85 -8.80
CA ALA A 332 -5.71 -12.99 -7.98
C ALA A 332 -6.44 -13.76 -6.87
N ASP A 333 -6.73 -15.03 -7.11
CA ASP A 333 -7.43 -15.92 -6.18
C ASP A 333 -6.54 -16.54 -5.10
N LEU A 334 -5.21 -16.39 -5.21
CA LEU A 334 -4.26 -16.86 -4.20
C LEU A 334 -4.57 -16.23 -2.83
N PRO A 335 -4.56 -17.01 -1.72
CA PRO A 335 -4.88 -16.49 -0.39
C PRO A 335 -4.07 -15.26 0.03
N CYS A 336 -2.78 -15.18 -0.35
CA CYS A 336 -1.92 -14.02 -0.07
C CYS A 336 -2.27 -12.77 -0.89
N ASN A 337 -2.92 -12.93 -2.05
CA ASN A 337 -3.26 -11.84 -2.97
C ASN A 337 -4.68 -11.32 -2.80
N ARG A 338 -5.61 -12.11 -2.22
CA ARG A 338 -6.99 -11.67 -1.96
C ARG A 338 -7.09 -10.33 -1.23
N PRO A 339 -6.30 -10.03 -0.17
CA PRO A 339 -6.35 -8.74 0.53
C PRO A 339 -5.82 -7.56 -0.29
N LYS A 340 -5.15 -7.83 -1.43
CA LYS A 340 -4.65 -6.80 -2.35
C LYS A 340 -5.74 -6.32 -3.32
N ASN A 341 -6.91 -6.98 -3.35
CA ASN A 341 -8.04 -6.62 -4.20
C ASN A 341 -9.05 -5.76 -3.44
N ARG A 342 -9.41 -4.60 -4.01
CA ARG A 342 -10.46 -3.73 -3.44
C ARG A 342 -11.84 -4.37 -3.52
N PHE A 343 -12.07 -5.19 -4.56
CA PHE A 343 -13.33 -5.90 -4.79
C PHE A 343 -13.05 -7.37 -5.12
N THR A 344 -13.85 -8.27 -4.56
CA THR A 344 -13.71 -9.72 -4.75
C THR A 344 -14.09 -10.18 -6.16
N ASN A 345 -14.92 -9.41 -6.86
CA ASN A 345 -15.44 -9.70 -8.20
C ASN A 345 -14.74 -8.92 -9.32
N ILE A 346 -13.74 -8.08 -9.01
CA ILE A 346 -12.96 -7.32 -9.99
C ILE A 346 -11.51 -7.78 -9.93
N LEU A 347 -11.24 -8.89 -10.62
CA LEU A 347 -9.94 -9.55 -10.61
C LEU A 347 -9.23 -9.40 -11.97
N PRO A 348 -7.90 -9.23 -11.98
CA PRO A 348 -7.14 -9.16 -13.23
C PRO A 348 -7.02 -10.53 -13.89
N TYR A 349 -7.22 -10.60 -15.20
CA TYR A 349 -6.94 -11.81 -15.97
C TYR A 349 -5.44 -12.14 -15.98
N ASP A 350 -5.09 -13.41 -15.85
CA ASP A 350 -3.70 -13.87 -15.70
C ASP A 350 -2.82 -13.57 -16.91
N HIS A 351 -3.38 -13.62 -18.12
CA HIS A 351 -2.64 -13.47 -19.38
C HIS A 351 -2.18 -12.02 -19.63
N SER A 352 -2.96 -11.04 -19.16
CA SER A 352 -2.74 -9.61 -19.38
C SER A 352 -2.31 -8.86 -18.11
N ARG A 353 -2.28 -9.51 -16.94
CA ARG A 353 -1.92 -8.85 -15.68
C ARG A 353 -0.50 -8.29 -15.70
N PHE A 354 -0.30 -7.17 -15.02
CA PHE A 354 1.04 -6.71 -14.68
C PHE A 354 1.66 -7.63 -13.62
N LYS A 355 2.96 -7.88 -13.79
CA LYS A 355 3.75 -8.69 -12.85
C LYS A 355 4.87 -7.81 -12.32
N LEU A 356 4.81 -7.52 -11.03
CA LEU A 356 5.92 -6.87 -10.33
C LEU A 356 7.11 -7.82 -10.29
N GLN A 357 8.31 -7.27 -10.15
CA GLN A 357 9.49 -8.10 -9.89
C GLN A 357 9.28 -8.85 -8.55
N PRO A 358 9.41 -10.19 -8.55
CA PRO A 358 9.22 -10.97 -7.34
C PRO A 358 10.30 -10.62 -6.32
N VAL A 359 9.90 -10.57 -5.05
CA VAL A 359 10.81 -10.39 -3.92
C VAL A 359 11.09 -11.77 -3.33
N ASP A 360 12.37 -12.06 -3.08
CA ASP A 360 12.80 -13.32 -2.48
C ASP A 360 12.04 -13.60 -1.17
N ASP A 361 11.62 -14.85 -0.99
CA ASP A 361 10.91 -15.35 0.19
C ASP A 361 9.52 -14.72 0.49
N GLU A 362 8.90 -14.02 -0.47
CA GLU A 362 7.54 -13.47 -0.34
C GLU A 362 6.59 -13.96 -1.45
N GLU A 363 5.73 -14.90 -1.10
CA GLU A 363 4.72 -15.45 -2.02
C GLU A 363 3.65 -14.39 -2.38
N GLY A 364 3.39 -14.21 -3.68
CA GLY A 364 2.45 -13.20 -4.18
C GLY A 364 3.04 -11.78 -4.25
N SER A 365 4.35 -11.61 -4.06
CA SER A 365 5.03 -10.32 -4.21
C SER A 365 5.03 -9.77 -5.64
N ASP A 366 4.80 -10.62 -6.66
CA ASP A 366 4.66 -10.25 -8.06
C ASP A 366 3.27 -9.69 -8.41
N TYR A 367 2.32 -9.77 -7.48
CA TYR A 367 0.91 -9.48 -7.73
C TYR A 367 0.53 -8.03 -7.43
N ILE A 368 -0.14 -7.42 -8.40
CA ILE A 368 -0.93 -6.19 -8.25
C ILE A 368 -2.19 -6.32 -9.13
N ASN A 369 -3.32 -5.75 -8.68
CA ASN A 369 -4.56 -5.74 -9.46
C ASN A 369 -4.47 -4.73 -10.61
N ALA A 370 -3.81 -5.12 -11.69
CA ALA A 370 -3.63 -4.30 -12.88
C ALA A 370 -3.50 -5.16 -14.14
N ASN A 371 -4.02 -4.68 -15.28
CA ASN A 371 -3.89 -5.33 -16.59
C ASN A 371 -3.39 -4.33 -17.63
N TYR A 372 -2.60 -4.82 -18.57
CA TYR A 372 -2.35 -4.09 -19.80
C TYR A 372 -3.64 -4.03 -20.62
N VAL A 373 -3.92 -2.88 -21.24
CA VAL A 373 -5.10 -2.67 -22.09
C VAL A 373 -4.65 -1.93 -23.36
N PRO A 374 -5.17 -2.31 -24.55
CA PRO A 374 -4.80 -1.69 -25.81
C PRO A 374 -5.31 -0.24 -25.91
N GLY A 375 -4.47 0.62 -26.45
CA GLY A 375 -4.84 1.97 -26.89
C GLY A 375 -4.86 2.09 -28.42
N TYR A 376 -4.73 3.31 -28.92
CA TYR A 376 -4.64 3.57 -30.36
C TYR A 376 -3.25 3.22 -30.92
N THR A 377 -2.20 3.55 -30.15
CA THR A 377 -0.81 3.48 -30.63
C THR A 377 -0.10 2.18 -30.29
N SER A 378 -0.58 1.44 -29.28
CA SER A 378 0.05 0.21 -28.82
C SER A 378 -0.96 -0.76 -28.19
N PRO A 379 -0.77 -2.08 -28.36
CA PRO A 379 -1.58 -3.10 -27.66
C PRO A 379 -1.36 -3.10 -26.13
N ARG A 380 -0.32 -2.40 -25.64
CA ARG A 380 -0.01 -2.24 -24.20
C ARG A 380 0.14 -0.78 -23.82
N GLU A 381 -0.59 0.11 -24.50
CA GLU A 381 -0.53 1.56 -24.26
C GLU A 381 -0.97 1.92 -22.84
N PHE A 382 -1.98 1.22 -22.30
CA PHE A 382 -2.50 1.49 -20.97
C PHE A 382 -2.18 0.37 -19.99
N LEU A 383 -1.94 0.77 -18.73
CA LEU A 383 -1.88 -0.10 -17.58
C LEU A 383 -3.00 0.28 -16.62
N VAL A 384 -4.10 -0.47 -16.68
CA VAL A 384 -5.32 -0.16 -15.95
C VAL A 384 -5.34 -0.89 -14.61
N THR A 385 -5.55 -0.16 -13.53
CA THR A 385 -5.50 -0.70 -12.15
C THR A 385 -6.65 -0.18 -11.29
N GLN A 386 -6.90 -0.83 -10.16
CA GLN A 386 -7.81 -0.32 -9.13
C GLN A 386 -7.23 0.93 -8.45
N GLY A 387 -8.09 1.73 -7.83
CA GLY A 387 -7.66 2.75 -6.88
C GLY A 387 -6.89 2.11 -5.73
N PRO A 388 -5.60 2.46 -5.49
CA PRO A 388 -4.78 1.80 -4.49
C PRO A 388 -5.46 1.75 -3.13
N LEU A 389 -5.24 0.64 -2.42
CA LEU A 389 -5.55 0.52 -1.00
C LEU A 389 -4.38 1.08 -0.20
N HIS A 390 -4.62 1.44 1.06
CA HIS A 390 -3.53 1.78 1.96
C HIS A 390 -2.45 0.69 2.04
N SER A 391 -2.85 -0.58 1.94
CA SER A 391 -1.95 -1.75 1.93
C SER A 391 -1.22 -2.00 0.60
N THR A 392 -1.63 -1.38 -0.50
CA THR A 392 -1.10 -1.65 -1.86
C THR A 392 -0.51 -0.42 -2.56
N ARG A 393 -0.47 0.73 -1.89
CA ARG A 393 0.14 1.96 -2.44
C ARG A 393 1.65 1.83 -2.71
N ASP A 394 2.35 1.00 -1.94
CA ASP A 394 3.77 0.71 -2.16
C ASP A 394 3.94 -0.12 -3.45
N ASP A 395 3.11 -1.15 -3.63
CA ASP A 395 3.05 -1.94 -4.87
C ASP A 395 2.67 -1.09 -6.09
N PHE A 396 1.76 -0.11 -5.92
CA PHE A 396 1.34 0.81 -6.98
C PHE A 396 2.50 1.69 -7.46
N TRP A 397 3.28 2.29 -6.56
CA TRP A 397 4.44 3.09 -6.96
C TRP A 397 5.54 2.23 -7.56
N ARG A 398 5.74 1.01 -7.04
CA ARG A 398 6.65 0.02 -7.63
C ARG A 398 6.23 -0.35 -9.05
N MET A 399 4.94 -0.56 -9.30
CA MET A 399 4.38 -0.78 -10.64
C MET A 399 4.66 0.42 -11.57
N CYS A 400 4.43 1.65 -11.09
CA CYS A 400 4.71 2.86 -11.88
C CYS A 400 6.19 2.97 -12.24
N TRP A 401 7.08 2.59 -11.34
CA TRP A 401 8.52 2.57 -11.58
C TRP A 401 8.95 1.47 -12.56
N GLU A 402 8.55 0.23 -12.31
CA GLU A 402 8.96 -0.94 -13.10
C GLU A 402 8.37 -0.93 -14.52
N SER A 403 7.14 -0.41 -14.68
CA SER A 403 6.54 -0.19 -16.01
C SER A 403 7.19 0.95 -16.79
N ASN A 404 8.06 1.74 -16.13
CA ASN A 404 8.62 2.98 -16.67
C ASN A 404 7.53 3.96 -17.16
N SER A 405 6.36 3.95 -16.53
CA SER A 405 5.29 4.90 -16.81
C SER A 405 5.77 6.34 -16.59
N ARG A 406 5.11 7.30 -17.25
CA ARG A 406 5.32 8.75 -17.09
C ARG A 406 4.04 9.53 -16.88
N ALA A 407 2.90 8.85 -16.93
CA ALA A 407 1.59 9.45 -16.72
C ALA A 407 0.70 8.53 -15.88
N ILE A 408 0.02 9.13 -14.91
CA ILE A 408 -1.08 8.51 -14.14
C ILE A 408 -2.34 9.32 -14.43
N VAL A 409 -3.43 8.64 -14.78
CA VAL A 409 -4.76 9.22 -14.95
C VAL A 409 -5.65 8.68 -13.83
N MET A 410 -6.11 9.57 -12.96
CA MET A 410 -6.99 9.29 -11.83
C MET A 410 -8.38 9.86 -12.10
N LEU A 411 -9.39 8.99 -12.17
CA LEU A 411 -10.76 9.35 -12.56
C LEU A 411 -11.77 9.27 -11.40
N THR A 412 -11.30 9.46 -10.17
CA THR A 412 -12.13 9.38 -8.96
C THR A 412 -11.63 10.33 -7.91
N ARG A 413 -12.53 10.84 -7.06
CA ARG A 413 -12.10 11.42 -5.78
C ARG A 413 -11.75 10.28 -4.82
N CYS A 414 -10.89 10.55 -3.84
CA CYS A 414 -10.57 9.55 -2.80
C CYS A 414 -11.81 9.15 -1.99
N ILE A 415 -12.70 10.11 -1.72
CA ILE A 415 -13.94 9.91 -0.98
C ILE A 415 -15.10 10.47 -1.81
N GLU A 416 -16.16 9.66 -1.95
CA GLU A 416 -17.39 9.97 -2.70
C GLU A 416 -18.58 9.55 -1.83
N LYS A 417 -19.51 10.48 -1.54
CA LYS A 417 -20.62 10.29 -0.58
C LYS A 417 -20.21 9.58 0.74
N GLY A 418 -19.04 9.92 1.28
CA GLY A 418 -18.52 9.35 2.53
C GLY A 418 -17.96 7.93 2.42
N ARG A 419 -17.91 7.34 1.23
CA ARG A 419 -17.26 6.05 0.97
C ARG A 419 -15.89 6.27 0.35
N GLU A 420 -14.89 5.55 0.85
CA GLU A 420 -13.55 5.55 0.26
C GLU A 420 -13.56 4.81 -1.09
N LYS A 421 -13.18 5.53 -2.16
CA LYS A 421 -13.02 4.99 -3.51
C LYS A 421 -11.55 4.73 -3.85
N CYS A 422 -10.62 5.46 -3.23
CA CYS A 422 -9.18 5.35 -3.45
C CYS A 422 -8.42 5.89 -2.22
N ASP A 423 -7.36 5.20 -1.77
CA ASP A 423 -6.44 5.76 -0.76
C ASP A 423 -5.69 6.96 -1.36
N HIS A 424 -5.29 7.90 -0.49
CA HIS A 424 -4.44 9.02 -0.89
C HIS A 424 -2.99 8.55 -0.99
N TYR A 425 -2.59 8.11 -2.18
CA TYR A 425 -1.29 7.47 -2.41
C TYR A 425 -0.16 8.43 -2.79
N TRP A 426 -0.35 9.75 -2.71
CA TRP A 426 0.68 10.75 -3.03
C TRP A 426 0.97 11.68 -1.83
N PRO A 427 2.05 12.47 -1.85
CA PRO A 427 2.35 13.41 -0.77
C PRO A 427 1.28 14.48 -0.58
N TYR A 428 1.07 14.93 0.67
CA TYR A 428 0.17 16.05 0.97
C TYR A 428 0.80 17.43 0.71
N ASP A 429 2.13 17.48 0.68
CA ASP A 429 2.91 18.70 0.51
C ASP A 429 4.19 18.43 -0.32
N THR A 430 5.06 19.42 -0.43
CA THR A 430 6.31 19.33 -1.20
C THR A 430 7.39 18.48 -0.54
N MET A 431 7.16 17.94 0.67
CA MET A 431 8.10 17.05 1.33
C MET A 431 8.09 15.67 0.66
N PRO A 432 9.26 15.06 0.43
CA PRO A 432 9.33 13.72 -0.12
C PRO A 432 8.73 12.70 0.85
N VAL A 433 7.88 11.82 0.32
CA VAL A 433 7.29 10.67 1.03
C VAL A 433 7.81 9.38 0.41
N TYR A 434 8.08 8.38 1.23
CA TYR A 434 8.56 7.07 0.77
C TYR A 434 7.42 6.05 0.71
N TYR A 435 7.32 5.36 -0.44
CA TYR A 435 6.43 4.24 -0.70
C TYR A 435 7.31 3.03 -1.07
N GLY A 436 7.51 2.12 -0.13
CA GLY A 436 8.62 1.16 -0.21
C GLY A 436 9.97 1.88 -0.34
N ASP A 437 10.73 1.56 -1.39
CA ASP A 437 12.04 2.14 -1.68
C ASP A 437 11.96 3.40 -2.58
N ILE A 438 10.77 3.77 -3.04
CA ILE A 438 10.55 4.88 -3.96
C ILE A 438 10.18 6.13 -3.16
N SER A 439 11.03 7.15 -3.26
CA SER A 439 10.74 8.51 -2.82
C SER A 439 9.92 9.24 -3.87
N VAL A 440 8.78 9.78 -3.48
CA VAL A 440 7.89 10.58 -4.32
C VAL A 440 7.78 11.97 -3.72
N GLN A 441 8.01 12.99 -4.54
CA GLN A 441 7.97 14.40 -4.14
C GLN A 441 7.14 15.21 -5.13
N ILE A 442 6.28 16.11 -4.64
CA ILE A 442 5.58 17.08 -5.49
C ILE A 442 6.57 18.16 -5.95
N LEU A 443 6.64 18.37 -7.26
CA LEU A 443 7.39 19.45 -7.89
C LEU A 443 6.50 20.66 -8.20
N ASN A 444 5.34 20.38 -8.80
CA ASN A 444 4.39 21.38 -9.24
C ASN A 444 2.97 20.81 -9.14
N ASP A 445 2.00 21.68 -8.89
CA ASP A 445 0.58 21.33 -8.81
C ASP A 445 -0.25 22.44 -9.47
N SER A 446 -1.05 22.06 -10.47
CA SER A 446 -1.86 22.97 -11.28
C SER A 446 -3.32 22.58 -11.23
N HIS A 447 -4.17 23.46 -10.72
CA HIS A 447 -5.61 23.22 -10.55
C HIS A 447 -6.43 23.87 -11.67
N TYR A 448 -7.29 23.09 -12.30
CA TYR A 448 -8.31 23.51 -13.27
C TYR A 448 -9.70 23.26 -12.68
N PRO A 449 -10.79 23.78 -13.28
CA PRO A 449 -12.14 23.61 -12.73
C PRO A 449 -12.57 22.14 -12.57
N ASP A 450 -12.16 21.28 -13.52
CA ASP A 450 -12.63 19.90 -13.62
C ASP A 450 -11.55 18.85 -13.29
N TRP A 451 -10.28 19.25 -13.26
CA TRP A 451 -9.15 18.37 -12.97
C TRP A 451 -7.96 19.13 -12.37
N SER A 452 -7.02 18.40 -11.77
CA SER A 452 -5.70 18.92 -11.42
C SER A 452 -4.60 18.14 -12.15
N ILE A 453 -3.43 18.77 -12.28
CA ILE A 453 -2.23 18.17 -12.84
C ILE A 453 -1.08 18.37 -11.86
N THR A 454 -0.60 17.27 -11.30
CA THR A 454 0.52 17.25 -10.35
C THR A 454 1.74 16.62 -11.01
N GLU A 455 2.90 17.28 -10.93
CA GLU A 455 4.17 16.71 -11.36
C GLU A 455 4.93 16.15 -10.15
N PHE A 456 5.22 14.86 -10.20
CA PHE A 456 5.99 14.17 -9.18
C PHE A 456 7.42 13.91 -9.65
N ARG A 457 8.38 14.09 -8.75
CA ARG A 457 9.72 13.52 -8.83
C ARG A 457 9.71 12.18 -8.10
N MET A 458 10.08 11.12 -8.83
CA MET A 458 10.30 9.78 -8.31
C MET A 458 11.80 9.50 -8.24
N ASN A 459 12.27 8.92 -7.13
CA ASN A 459 13.66 8.57 -6.94
C ASN A 459 13.81 7.27 -6.12
N ILE A 460 14.74 6.41 -6.51
CA ILE A 460 15.22 5.28 -5.68
C ILE A 460 16.68 5.57 -5.34
N GLU A 461 17.08 5.39 -4.08
CA GLU A 461 18.44 5.68 -3.63
C GLU A 461 19.47 4.88 -4.44
N GLY A 462 20.35 5.57 -5.15
CA GLY A 462 21.35 4.95 -6.04
C GLY A 462 20.90 4.69 -7.48
N ASP A 463 19.66 5.03 -7.86
CA ASP A 463 19.12 4.92 -9.23
C ASP A 463 18.86 6.31 -9.86
N THR A 464 18.28 6.32 -11.06
CA THR A 464 17.93 7.46 -11.91
C THR A 464 16.68 8.18 -11.43
N THR A 465 16.70 9.52 -11.38
CA THR A 465 15.50 10.29 -11.07
C THR A 465 14.53 10.34 -12.25
N ARG A 466 13.22 10.23 -11.98
CA ARG A 466 12.15 10.21 -12.99
C ARG A 466 11.09 11.25 -12.67
N VAL A 467 10.52 11.86 -13.71
CA VAL A 467 9.34 12.73 -13.58
C VAL A 467 8.11 11.96 -14.03
N MET A 468 7.03 12.09 -13.25
CA MET A 468 5.73 11.48 -13.45
C MET A 468 4.66 12.56 -13.41
N ARG A 469 3.76 12.60 -14.40
CA ARG A 469 2.60 13.51 -14.38
C ARG A 469 1.36 12.78 -13.93
N HIS A 470 0.63 13.37 -13.00
CA HIS A 470 -0.62 12.85 -12.47
C HIS A 470 -1.75 13.76 -12.89
N PHE A 471 -2.71 13.22 -13.62
CA PHE A 471 -3.89 13.90 -14.13
C PHE A 471 -5.09 13.41 -13.32
N HIS A 472 -5.64 14.27 -12.47
CA HIS A 472 -6.73 13.91 -11.57
C HIS A 472 -8.02 14.59 -12.00
N PHE A 473 -8.93 13.84 -12.63
CA PHE A 473 -10.26 14.32 -12.96
C PHE A 473 -11.17 14.26 -11.73
N THR A 474 -11.64 15.43 -11.27
CA THR A 474 -12.28 15.60 -9.96
C THR A 474 -13.79 15.78 -10.02
N THR A 475 -14.36 16.03 -11.20
CA THR A 475 -15.78 16.36 -11.38
C THR A 475 -16.62 15.21 -11.95
N TRP A 476 -16.09 13.98 -11.99
CA TRP A 476 -16.91 12.81 -12.29
C TRP A 476 -17.93 12.57 -11.15
N PRO A 477 -19.24 12.50 -11.43
CA PRO A 477 -20.23 12.32 -10.39
C PRO A 477 -20.20 10.91 -9.79
N ASP A 478 -20.66 10.81 -8.54
CA ASP A 478 -20.68 9.54 -7.80
C ASP A 478 -21.63 8.51 -8.44
N PHE A 479 -22.71 8.98 -9.06
CA PHE A 479 -23.65 8.19 -9.88
C PHE A 479 -23.71 8.77 -11.29
N GLY A 480 -23.70 7.89 -12.29
CA GLY A 480 -23.80 8.26 -13.69
C GLY A 480 -22.49 8.72 -14.33
N VAL A 481 -22.60 9.70 -15.22
CA VAL A 481 -21.54 10.15 -16.14
C VAL A 481 -21.41 11.68 -16.11
N PRO A 482 -20.24 12.25 -16.50
CA PRO A 482 -20.07 13.69 -16.53
C PRO A 482 -21.12 14.37 -17.41
N SER A 483 -21.81 15.37 -16.85
CA SER A 483 -22.75 16.21 -17.56
C SER A 483 -22.34 17.68 -17.40
N PRO A 484 -22.07 18.41 -18.50
CA PRO A 484 -22.18 17.96 -19.89
C PRO A 484 -20.99 17.07 -20.32
N PRO A 485 -21.15 16.16 -21.32
CA PRO A 485 -20.11 15.20 -21.75
C PRO A 485 -18.83 15.87 -22.26
N GLN A 486 -18.94 17.10 -22.77
CA GLN A 486 -17.82 17.94 -23.22
C GLN A 486 -16.73 18.10 -22.15
N THR A 487 -17.09 18.03 -20.87
CA THR A 487 -16.12 18.12 -19.76
C THR A 487 -15.09 16.99 -19.82
N LEU A 488 -15.53 15.77 -20.16
CA LEU A 488 -14.62 14.63 -20.33
C LEU A 488 -13.78 14.78 -21.60
N VAL A 489 -14.37 15.25 -22.70
CA VAL A 489 -13.64 15.53 -23.96
C VAL A 489 -12.50 16.51 -23.73
N ARG A 490 -12.76 17.63 -23.04
CA ARG A 490 -11.73 18.64 -22.71
C ARG A 490 -10.59 18.04 -21.89
N PHE A 491 -10.91 17.20 -20.91
CA PHE A 491 -9.91 16.50 -20.11
C PHE A 491 -9.04 15.56 -20.95
N VAL A 492 -9.65 14.74 -21.82
CA VAL A 492 -8.93 13.81 -22.71
C VAL A 492 -7.99 14.56 -23.65
N ARG A 493 -8.45 15.67 -24.26
CA ARG A 493 -7.59 16.52 -25.10
C ARG A 493 -6.43 17.13 -24.31
N ALA A 494 -6.71 17.73 -23.15
CA ALA A 494 -5.69 18.33 -22.29
C ALA A 494 -4.65 17.30 -21.79
N PHE A 495 -5.09 16.07 -21.54
CA PHE A 495 -4.22 14.93 -21.22
C PHE A 495 -3.30 14.62 -22.40
N ARG A 496 -3.88 14.37 -23.59
CA ARG A 496 -3.12 13.89 -24.74
C ARG A 496 -2.18 14.94 -25.33
N GLU A 497 -2.50 16.23 -25.18
CA GLU A 497 -1.59 17.34 -25.51
C GLU A 497 -0.32 17.38 -24.63
N ARG A 498 -0.40 16.86 -23.39
CA ARG A 498 0.68 16.92 -22.40
C ARG A 498 1.45 15.62 -22.23
N VAL A 499 0.93 14.51 -22.75
CA VAL A 499 1.60 13.22 -22.78
C VAL A 499 2.32 13.08 -24.10
N GLY A 500 3.66 13.00 -24.04
CA GLY A 500 4.48 12.83 -25.24
C GLY A 500 4.24 11.48 -25.93
N PRO A 501 4.65 11.34 -27.20
CA PRO A 501 4.47 10.11 -28.00
C PRO A 501 5.39 8.96 -27.56
N GLU A 502 5.99 9.03 -26.37
CA GLU A 502 6.89 7.98 -25.88
C GLU A 502 6.11 6.68 -25.67
N GLN A 503 6.63 5.57 -26.19
CA GLN A 503 6.02 4.24 -26.07
C GLN A 503 6.20 3.67 -24.64
N ARG A 504 5.53 4.26 -23.66
CA ARG A 504 5.53 3.82 -22.26
C ARG A 504 4.08 3.65 -21.80
N PRO A 505 3.75 2.63 -20.99
CA PRO A 505 2.40 2.44 -20.50
C PRO A 505 1.92 3.65 -19.69
N ILE A 506 0.70 4.11 -19.96
CA ILE A 506 -0.01 5.12 -19.18
C ILE A 506 -0.80 4.41 -18.09
N VAL A 507 -0.57 4.77 -16.82
CA VAL A 507 -1.32 4.18 -15.71
C VAL A 507 -2.68 4.85 -15.63
N VAL A 508 -3.76 4.08 -15.64
CA VAL A 508 -5.13 4.61 -15.54
C VAL A 508 -5.86 3.91 -14.40
N HIS A 509 -6.50 4.67 -13.51
CA HIS A 509 -7.31 4.09 -12.45
C HIS A 509 -8.51 4.95 -12.09
N CYS A 510 -9.47 4.31 -11.43
CA CYS A 510 -10.59 4.95 -10.74
C CYS A 510 -10.72 4.31 -9.35
N SER A 511 -11.87 3.71 -9.04
CA SER A 511 -12.05 2.86 -7.84
C SER A 511 -11.76 1.40 -8.14
N ALA A 512 -12.57 0.74 -8.97
CA ALA A 512 -12.34 -0.64 -9.40
C ALA A 512 -11.37 -0.77 -10.59
N GLY A 513 -11.12 0.34 -11.30
CA GLY A 513 -10.30 0.34 -12.52
C GLY A 513 -10.97 -0.33 -13.71
N VAL A 514 -12.28 -0.13 -13.89
CA VAL A 514 -13.06 -0.78 -14.98
C VAL A 514 -14.00 0.21 -15.68
N GLY A 515 -14.93 0.82 -14.96
CA GLY A 515 -15.97 1.70 -15.51
C GLY A 515 -15.41 3.00 -16.08
N ARG A 516 -15.18 4.01 -15.22
CA ARG A 516 -14.62 5.31 -15.62
C ARG A 516 -13.30 5.19 -16.40
N SER A 517 -12.42 4.26 -15.99
CA SER A 517 -11.17 3.97 -16.69
C SER A 517 -11.38 3.49 -18.11
N GLY A 518 -12.33 2.56 -18.34
CA GLY A 518 -12.67 2.09 -19.68
C GLY A 518 -13.30 3.17 -20.54
N THR A 519 -14.18 4.00 -19.96
CA THR A 519 -14.79 5.14 -20.66
C THR A 519 -13.74 6.13 -21.14
N PHE A 520 -12.77 6.48 -20.28
CA PHE A 520 -11.65 7.35 -20.64
C PHE A 520 -10.80 6.77 -21.77
N ILE A 521 -10.41 5.49 -21.68
CA ILE A 521 -9.56 4.83 -22.69
C ILE A 521 -10.28 4.73 -24.03
N ALA A 522 -11.57 4.35 -24.03
CA ALA A 522 -12.36 4.30 -25.24
C ALA A 522 -12.41 5.68 -25.92
N LEU A 523 -12.72 6.73 -25.16
CA LEU A 523 -12.80 8.09 -25.71
C LEU A 523 -11.43 8.57 -26.22
N ASP A 524 -10.35 8.38 -25.47
CA ASP A 524 -8.98 8.72 -25.90
C ASP A 524 -8.60 8.02 -27.21
N ARG A 525 -8.93 6.75 -27.36
CA ARG A 525 -8.68 5.99 -28.58
C ARG A 525 -9.50 6.50 -29.77
N ILE A 526 -10.78 6.79 -29.54
CA ILE A 526 -11.70 7.32 -30.55
C ILE A 526 -11.21 8.68 -31.08
N LEU A 527 -10.83 9.60 -30.17
CA LEU A 527 -10.41 10.95 -30.55
C LEU A 527 -9.09 10.99 -31.34
N GLN A 528 -8.26 9.95 -31.21
CA GLN A 528 -7.10 9.74 -32.08
C GLN A 528 -7.51 9.12 -33.42
N GLN A 529 -8.35 8.08 -33.39
CA GLN A 529 -8.81 7.37 -34.60
C GLN A 529 -9.50 8.28 -35.61
N ILE A 530 -10.37 9.19 -35.16
CA ILE A 530 -11.11 10.11 -36.05
C ILE A 530 -10.22 11.15 -36.75
N GLN A 531 -8.95 11.27 -36.36
CA GLN A 531 -8.00 12.15 -37.04
C GLN A 531 -7.40 11.49 -38.29
N GLU A 532 -7.41 10.15 -38.35
CA GLU A 532 -6.76 9.36 -39.41
C GLU A 532 -7.75 8.50 -40.20
N MET A 533 -8.91 8.18 -39.63
CA MET A 533 -9.91 7.30 -40.23
C MET A 533 -11.28 7.97 -40.33
N ASP A 534 -12.07 7.53 -41.31
CA ASP A 534 -13.42 8.00 -41.62
C ASP A 534 -14.53 7.20 -40.90
N HIS A 535 -14.15 6.31 -39.99
CA HIS A 535 -15.06 5.48 -39.22
C HIS A 535 -14.53 5.25 -37.80
N VAL A 536 -15.45 4.88 -36.90
CA VAL A 536 -15.20 4.53 -35.50
C VAL A 536 -15.86 3.20 -35.18
N ASP A 537 -15.24 2.38 -34.33
CA ASP A 537 -15.82 1.11 -33.88
C ASP A 537 -15.84 1.06 -32.35
N ILE A 538 -16.83 1.73 -31.75
CA ILE A 538 -16.93 1.85 -30.28
C ILE A 538 -17.15 0.47 -29.65
N PHE A 539 -18.02 -0.33 -30.25
CA PHE A 539 -18.29 -1.71 -29.82
C PHE A 539 -17.02 -2.55 -29.82
N GLY A 540 -16.28 -2.58 -30.93
CA GLY A 540 -15.05 -3.36 -31.05
C GLY A 540 -13.93 -2.88 -30.12
N ILE A 541 -13.85 -1.58 -29.83
CA ILE A 541 -12.94 -1.04 -28.82
C ILE A 541 -13.27 -1.61 -27.43
N VAL A 542 -14.53 -1.55 -27.01
CA VAL A 542 -14.94 -2.07 -25.70
C VAL A 542 -14.81 -3.59 -25.63
N TRP A 543 -15.18 -4.30 -26.70
CA TRP A 543 -14.99 -5.73 -26.83
C TRP A 543 -13.53 -6.13 -26.62
N ALA A 544 -12.59 -5.44 -27.30
CA ALA A 544 -11.16 -5.69 -27.14
C ALA A 544 -10.66 -5.40 -25.72
N MET A 545 -11.13 -4.32 -25.08
CA MET A 545 -10.77 -4.02 -23.70
C MET A 545 -11.30 -5.08 -22.71
N ARG A 546 -12.52 -5.59 -22.92
CA ARG A 546 -13.14 -6.65 -22.09
C ARG A 546 -12.38 -7.98 -22.17
N LYS A 547 -11.67 -8.24 -23.27
CA LYS A 547 -10.75 -9.39 -23.37
C LYS A 547 -9.51 -9.21 -22.48
N GLU A 548 -9.05 -8.00 -22.25
CA GLU A 548 -7.83 -7.76 -21.48
C GLU A 548 -8.10 -7.51 -19.98
N ARG A 549 -9.24 -6.91 -19.63
CA ARG A 549 -9.64 -6.68 -18.24
C ARG A 549 -11.16 -6.79 -18.10
N VAL A 550 -11.59 -7.41 -17.00
CA VAL A 550 -13.00 -7.63 -16.70
C VAL A 550 -13.78 -6.30 -16.65
N TRP A 551 -15.01 -6.28 -17.17
CA TRP A 551 -15.97 -5.18 -17.04
C TRP A 551 -15.53 -3.79 -17.54
N MET A 552 -14.50 -3.69 -18.42
CA MET A 552 -14.12 -2.41 -19.02
C MET A 552 -15.33 -1.75 -19.69
N VAL A 553 -15.58 -0.48 -19.35
CA VAL A 553 -16.88 0.21 -19.52
C VAL A 553 -17.99 -0.58 -18.83
N GLN A 554 -18.34 -0.20 -17.60
CA GLN A 554 -19.09 -1.06 -16.70
C GLN A 554 -20.60 -0.93 -16.85
N THR A 555 -21.09 0.27 -17.16
CA THR A 555 -22.52 0.57 -17.23
C THR A 555 -22.93 1.03 -18.62
N GLU A 556 -24.19 0.82 -18.96
CA GLU A 556 -24.77 1.29 -20.21
C GLU A 556 -24.68 2.82 -20.35
N GLN A 557 -24.95 3.57 -19.28
CA GLN A 557 -24.79 5.03 -19.28
C GLN A 557 -23.36 5.46 -19.64
N GLN A 558 -22.33 4.71 -19.20
CA GLN A 558 -20.95 4.97 -19.60
C GLN A 558 -20.72 4.70 -21.09
N TYR A 559 -21.33 3.64 -21.63
CA TYR A 559 -21.26 3.30 -23.05
C TYR A 559 -21.92 4.39 -23.92
N ILE A 560 -23.12 4.84 -23.54
CA ILE A 560 -23.83 5.94 -24.20
C ILE A 560 -23.05 7.25 -24.09
N CYS A 561 -22.42 7.52 -22.94
CA CYS A 561 -21.61 8.72 -22.73
C CYS A 561 -20.43 8.80 -23.72
N ILE A 562 -19.80 7.67 -24.08
CA ILE A 562 -18.73 7.65 -25.10
C ILE A 562 -19.28 8.15 -26.45
N HIS A 563 -20.47 7.69 -26.83
CA HIS A 563 -21.13 8.11 -28.06
C HIS A 563 -21.51 9.60 -28.02
N GLN A 564 -22.06 10.07 -26.91
CA GLN A 564 -22.38 11.49 -26.70
C GLN A 564 -21.15 12.39 -26.78
N CYS A 565 -20.03 11.95 -26.22
CA CYS A 565 -18.76 12.67 -26.31
C CYS A 565 -18.29 12.79 -27.77
N LEU A 566 -18.34 11.70 -28.54
CA LEU A 566 -17.97 11.72 -29.96
C LEU A 566 -18.95 12.58 -30.78
N LEU A 567 -20.25 12.49 -30.53
CA LEU A 567 -21.25 13.32 -31.21
C LEU A 567 -20.97 14.81 -30.99
N ALA A 568 -20.72 15.22 -29.74
CA ALA A 568 -20.40 16.61 -29.41
C ALA A 568 -19.12 17.12 -30.11
N VAL A 569 -18.14 16.24 -30.33
CA VAL A 569 -16.91 16.51 -31.09
C VAL A 569 -17.22 16.71 -32.57
N LEU A 570 -17.98 15.81 -33.18
CA LEU A 570 -18.32 15.87 -34.61
C LEU A 570 -19.22 17.06 -34.96
N GLU A 571 -20.07 17.50 -34.04
CA GLU A 571 -20.89 18.70 -34.20
C GLU A 571 -20.14 20.03 -33.93
N GLY A 572 -18.89 19.97 -33.46
CA GLY A 572 -18.11 21.16 -33.11
C GLY A 572 -18.58 21.86 -31.81
N ASN A 573 -19.35 21.17 -30.98
CA ASN A 573 -19.96 21.70 -29.76
C ASN A 573 -19.07 21.54 -28.50
N GLU A 574 -17.77 21.26 -28.67
CA GLU A 574 -16.83 20.95 -27.59
C GLU A 574 -16.61 22.09 -26.58
N ASN A 575 -16.71 23.33 -27.05
CA ASN A 575 -16.45 24.55 -26.28
C ASN A 575 -17.71 25.23 -25.74
N GLN A 576 -18.89 24.69 -26.04
CA GLN A 576 -20.14 25.25 -25.51
C GLN A 576 -20.28 24.87 -24.03
N VAL A 577 -20.35 25.88 -23.17
CA VAL A 577 -20.62 25.72 -21.74
C VAL A 577 -22.13 25.94 -21.55
N PRO A 578 -22.93 24.90 -21.28
CA PRO A 578 -24.31 25.12 -20.89
C PRO A 578 -24.36 25.83 -19.52
N PRO A 579 -25.36 26.68 -19.26
CA PRO A 579 -25.59 27.23 -17.92
C PRO A 579 -25.65 26.09 -16.91
N ARG A 580 -24.98 26.22 -15.76
CA ARG A 580 -25.02 25.24 -14.67
C ARG A 580 -26.47 25.11 -14.16
N GLU A 581 -27.22 24.15 -14.66
CA GLU A 581 -28.43 23.68 -14.01
C GLU A 581 -28.04 22.64 -12.96
N ILE A 582 -28.20 23.02 -11.69
CA ILE A 582 -28.11 22.10 -10.56
C ILE A 582 -29.40 21.27 -10.61
N HIS A 583 -29.37 20.14 -11.33
CA HIS A 583 -30.42 19.15 -11.18
C HIS A 583 -30.18 18.39 -9.88
N ASP A 584 -30.88 18.81 -8.82
CA ASP A 584 -31.21 17.93 -7.69
C ASP A 584 -32.08 16.80 -8.26
N ASN A 585 -31.44 15.71 -8.69
CA ASN A 585 -32.19 14.55 -9.14
C ASN A 585 -32.73 13.84 -7.90
N GLN A 586 -34.03 13.97 -7.68
CA GLN A 586 -34.78 13.25 -6.67
C GLN A 586 -34.76 11.75 -6.97
N GLY A 587 -34.33 10.99 -5.96
CA GLY A 587 -34.66 9.58 -5.70
C GLY A 587 -34.83 8.64 -6.89
N PHE A 588 -33.78 7.90 -7.22
CA PHE A 588 -33.92 6.47 -7.52
C PHE A 588 -32.89 5.72 -6.66
N GLU A 589 -33.40 5.02 -5.65
CA GLU A 589 -32.66 4.01 -4.89
C GLU A 589 -32.53 2.77 -5.78
N ASP A 590 -31.52 2.74 -6.64
CA ASP A 590 -31.00 1.48 -7.14
C ASP A 590 -29.82 1.08 -6.26
N ASP A 591 -30.17 0.19 -5.33
CA ASP A 591 -29.30 -0.68 -4.57
C ASP A 591 -28.14 -1.15 -5.48
N GLU A 592 -26.88 -0.93 -5.07
CA GLU A 592 -25.76 -1.75 -5.55
C GLU A 592 -25.93 -3.17 -4.97
N GLY A 593 -27.07 -3.80 -5.28
CA GLY A 593 -27.32 -5.21 -5.12
C GLY A 593 -26.50 -5.93 -6.16
N ILE A 594 -25.32 -6.37 -5.76
CA ILE A 594 -24.62 -7.48 -6.42
C ILE A 594 -25.64 -8.61 -6.48
N ALA A 595 -26.18 -8.86 -7.68
CA ALA A 595 -27.06 -9.99 -7.90
C ALA A 595 -26.27 -11.27 -7.61
N GLU A 596 -26.49 -11.84 -6.43
CA GLU A 596 -26.30 -13.26 -6.17
C GLU A 596 -27.27 -14.03 -7.07
N SER A 597 -26.88 -14.28 -8.32
CA SER A 597 -27.50 -15.35 -9.10
C SER A 597 -26.77 -16.63 -8.75
N GLY A 598 -27.26 -17.30 -7.70
CA GLY A 598 -27.00 -18.71 -7.49
C GLY A 598 -27.70 -19.53 -8.59
N MET A 599 -26.90 -20.34 -9.27
CA MET A 599 -27.19 -21.75 -9.55
C MET A 599 -25.89 -22.47 -9.87
#